data_AF-A0A8T5F9Q7-F1
#
_entry.id   AF-A0A8T5F9Q7-F1
#
_cell.length_a   1.000
_cell.length_b   1.000
_cell.length_c   1.000
_cell.angle_alpha   90.00
_cell.angle_beta   90.00
_cell.angle_gamma   90.00
#
_symmetry.space_group_name_H-M   'P 1'
#
loop_
_entity.id
_entity.type
_entity.pdbx_description
1 polymer ?
#
loop_
_entity_poly.entity_id
_entity_poly.type
_entity_poly.pdbx_seq_one_letter_code
_entity_poly.pdbx_strand_id
1 'polypeptide(L)' 'KLCDQQHIREIIGTTRSRVNLEQIRNLQFPTPSLPEQQKIASILSNIDSKITSQEQYKEKLEKLKKSLMQKLLTGEVRV' A
#
# COMPACT_ATOMS: atom_id res chain seq x y z
N LYS A 1 16.58 -4.28 10.38
CA LYS A 1 17.14 -5.61 10.00
C LYS A 1 17.06 -6.67 11.10
N LEU A 2 16.59 -6.37 12.33
CA LEU A 2 16.41 -7.38 13.40
C LEU A 2 14.94 -7.72 13.72
N CYS A 3 13.96 -6.93 13.27
CA CYS A 3 12.55 -7.14 13.63
C CYS A 3 11.76 -8.01 12.63
N ASP A 4 12.22 -8.14 11.38
CA ASP A 4 11.43 -8.75 10.31
C ASP A 4 11.53 -10.29 10.24
N GLN A 5 12.54 -10.90 10.87
CA GLN A 5 12.84 -12.33 10.67
C GLN A 5 12.26 -13.29 11.70
N GLN A 6 11.77 -12.84 12.86
CA GLN A 6 11.34 -13.76 13.92
C GLN A 6 9.84 -14.11 13.92
N HIS A 7 8.95 -13.27 13.37
CA HIS A 7 7.50 -13.47 13.49
C HIS A 7 6.79 -14.09 12.27
N ILE A 8 7.47 -14.29 11.13
CA ILE A 8 6.85 -14.91 9.94
C ILE A 8 6.55 -16.42 10.14
N ARG A 9 7.00 -17.03 11.25
CA ARG A 9 6.81 -18.46 11.52
C ARG A 9 5.45 -18.86 12.12
N GLU A 10 4.55 -17.92 12.42
CA GLU A 10 3.25 -18.25 13.05
C GLU A 10 2.15 -18.68 12.07
N ILE A 11 2.41 -18.65 10.76
CA ILE A 11 1.49 -19.18 9.76
C ILE A 11 1.68 -20.70 9.68
N ILE A 12 1.15 -21.43 10.67
CA ILE A 12 1.08 -22.90 10.65
C ILE A 12 -0.22 -23.30 9.94
N GLY A 13 -0.10 -23.79 8.70
CA GLY A 13 -1.20 -24.44 7.98
C GLY A 13 -1.04 -24.36 6.46
N THR A 14 -0.54 -25.43 5.84
CA THR A 14 -0.59 -25.64 4.40
C THR A 14 -2.07 -25.75 3.95
N THR A 15 -2.41 -25.15 2.81
CA THR A 15 -3.76 -25.09 2.18
C THR A 15 -4.76 -24.06 2.72
N ARG A 16 -4.87 -23.81 4.04
CA ARG A 16 -5.68 -22.68 4.58
C ARG A 16 -4.99 -22.04 5.78
N SER A 17 -4.32 -20.91 5.55
CA SER A 17 -3.75 -20.09 6.62
C SER A 17 -4.88 -19.58 7.53
N ARG A 18 -4.84 -19.98 8.80
CA ARG A 18 -5.71 -19.44 9.85
C ARG A 18 -4.83 -18.81 10.92
N VAL A 19 -5.19 -17.61 11.34
CA VAL A 19 -4.55 -16.92 12.45
C VAL A 19 -5.48 -17.06 13.67
N ASN A 20 -4.99 -17.70 14.73
CA ASN A 20 -5.72 -17.84 15.98
C ASN A 20 -5.62 -16.54 16.81
N LEU A 21 -6.67 -16.20 17.55
CA LEU A 21 -6.69 -15.02 18.41
C LEU A 21 -5.59 -15.08 19.48
N GLU A 22 -5.33 -16.27 20.01
CA GLU A 22 -4.26 -16.50 20.97
C GLU A 22 -2.86 -16.28 20.36
N GLN A 23 -2.69 -16.53 19.06
CA GLN A 23 -1.43 -16.21 18.37
C GLN A 23 -1.27 -14.70 18.29
N ILE A 24 -2.31 -13.96 17.86
CA ILE A 24 -2.29 -12.49 17.76
C ILE A 24 -1.97 -11.85 19.13
N ARG A 25 -2.57 -12.34 20.21
CA ARG A 25 -2.33 -11.80 21.56
C ARG A 25 -0.90 -12.01 22.05
N ASN A 26 -0.25 -13.09 21.63
CA ASN A 26 1.09 -13.44 22.07
C ASN A 26 2.20 -12.84 21.19
N LEU A 27 1.84 -12.17 20.09
CA LEU A 27 2.77 -11.46 19.22
C LEU A 27 3.57 -10.43 20.01
N GLN A 28 4.89 -10.59 20.03
CA GLN A 28 5.81 -9.65 20.66
C GLN A 28 6.33 -8.69 19.60
N PHE A 29 5.99 -7.40 19.71
CA PHE A 29 6.52 -6.36 18.84
C PHE A 29 7.09 -5.19 19.65
N PRO A 30 8.15 -4.53 19.14
CA PRO A 30 8.69 -3.35 19.80
C PRO A 30 7.63 -2.26 19.83
N THR A 31 7.29 -1.80 21.02
CA THR A 31 6.32 -0.71 21.23
C THR A 31 7.08 0.53 21.69
N PRO A 32 7.43 1.46 20.78
CA PRO A 32 8.13 2.69 21.14
C PRO A 32 7.22 3.64 21.94
N SER A 33 7.77 4.75 22.42
CA SER A 33 6.97 5.76 23.16
C SER A 33 5.85 6.37 22.29
N LEU A 34 4.74 6.80 22.89
CA LEU A 34 3.63 7.41 22.13
C LEU A 34 4.06 8.56 21.19
N PRO A 35 4.93 9.50 21.61
CA PRO A 35 5.41 10.56 20.70
C PRO A 35 6.19 10.01 19.50
N GLU A 36 6.95 8.93 19.69
CA GLU A 36 7.70 8.28 18.62
C GLU A 36 6.76 7.51 17.68
N GLN A 37 5.77 6.79 18.21
CA GLN A 37 4.72 6.13 17.43
C GLN A 37 4.00 7.14 16.51
N GLN A 38 3.62 8.31 17.04
CA GLN A 38 2.95 9.36 16.27
C GLN A 38 3.84 9.91 15.14
N LYS A 39 5.14 10.09 15.41
CA LYS A 39 6.09 10.54 14.37
C LYS A 39 6.24 9.50 13.26
N ILE A 40 6.42 8.23 13.63
CA ILE A 40 6.51 7.12 12.67
C ILE A 40 5.23 7.06 11.82
N ALA A 41 4.06 7.08 12.48
CA ALA A 41 2.76 7.05 11.81
C ALA A 41 2.60 8.23 10.84
N SER A 42 2.93 9.45 11.27
CA SER A 42 2.84 10.65 10.43
C SER A 42 3.72 10.55 9.18
N ILE A 43 4.96 10.08 9.32
CA ILE A 43 5.88 9.90 8.19
C ILE A 43 5.32 8.87 7.20
N LEU A 44 4.84 7.73 7.68
CA LEU A 44 4.27 6.68 6.83
C LEU A 44 2.99 7.15 6.13
N SER A 45 2.07 7.80 6.85
CA SER A 45 0.84 8.36 6.26
C SER A 45 1.11 9.41 5.19
N ASN A 46 2.16 10.21 5.34
CA ASN A 46 2.57 11.17 4.30
C ASN A 46 3.07 10.47 3.03
N ILE A 47 3.83 9.39 3.19
CA ILE A 47 4.31 8.57 2.07
C ILE A 47 3.12 7.91 1.36
N ASP A 48 2.21 7.30 2.11
CA ASP A 48 1.01 6.68 1.55
C ASP A 48 0.16 7.70 0.77
N SER A 49 -0.06 8.88 1.36
CA SER A 49 -0.80 9.97 0.70
C SER A 49 -0.15 10.40 -0.62
N LYS A 50 1.19 10.42 -0.66
CA LYS A 50 1.95 10.75 -1.88
C LYS A 50 1.80 9.65 -2.93
N ILE A 51 1.89 8.38 -2.55
CA ILE A 51 1.70 7.24 -3.45
C ILE A 51 0.29 7.29 -4.06
N THR A 52 -0.74 7.40 -3.22
CA THR A 52 -2.13 7.49 -3.70
C THR A 52 -2.34 8.67 -4.66
N SER A 53 -1.75 9.83 -4.35
CA SER A 53 -1.85 11.00 -5.23
C SER A 53 -1.18 10.76 -6.59
N GLN A 54 -0.02 10.08 -6.61
CA GLN A 54 0.67 9.74 -7.85
C GLN A 54 -0.08 8.70 -8.67
N GLU A 55 -0.68 7.70 -8.03
CA GLU A 55 -1.52 6.69 -8.69
C GLU A 55 -2.74 7.32 -9.35
N GLN A 56 -3.45 8.21 -8.63
CA GLN A 56 -4.57 8.96 -9.18
C GLN A 56 -4.16 9.84 -10.36
N TYR A 57 -2.99 10.48 -10.28
CA TYR A 57 -2.48 11.29 -11.38
C TYR A 57 -2.15 10.44 -12.61
N LYS A 58 -1.52 9.27 -12.41
CA LYS A 58 -1.25 8.30 -13.47
C LYS A 58 -2.55 7.83 -14.14
N GLU A 59 -3.57 7.47 -13.36
CA GLU A 59 -4.87 7.03 -13.89
C GLU A 59 -5.52 8.12 -14.75
N LYS A 60 -5.48 9.38 -14.29
CA LYS A 60 -5.97 10.53 -15.06
C LYS A 60 -5.24 10.68 -16.39
N LEU A 61 -3.91 10.54 -16.39
CA LEU A 61 -3.10 10.60 -17.61
C LEU A 61 -3.41 9.45 -18.57
N GLU A 62 -3.58 8.22 -18.07
CA GLU A 62 -3.93 7.06 -18.89
C GLU A 62 -5.31 7.25 -19.53
N LYS A 63 -6.29 7.75 -18.77
CA LYS A 63 -7.62 8.07 -19.28
C LYS A 63 -7.57 9.18 -20.35
N LEU A 64 -6.78 10.23 -20.10
CA LEU A 64 -6.58 11.31 -21.06
C LEU A 64 -5.95 10.77 -22.35
N LYS A 65 -4.85 10.03 -22.25
CA LYS A 65 -4.18 9.40 -23.38
C LYS A 65 -5.16 8.56 -24.21
N LYS A 66 -5.96 7.71 -23.56
CA LYS A 66 -6.97 6.89 -24.24
C LYS A 66 -8.01 7.74 -24.96
N SER A 67 -8.53 8.78 -24.31
CA SER A 67 -9.53 9.67 -24.92
C SER A 67 -8.98 10.45 -26.12
N LEU A 68 -7.75 10.94 -26.02
CA LEU A 68 -7.08 11.65 -27.12
C LEU A 68 -6.83 10.71 -28.29
N MET A 69 -6.32 9.51 -28.02
CA MET A 69 -6.12 8.49 -29.05
C MET A 69 -7.43 8.14 -29.77
N GLN A 70 -8.54 8.01 -29.03
CA GLN A 70 -9.85 7.79 -29.64
C GLN A 70 -10.24 8.93 -30.58
N LYS A 71 -10.13 10.19 -30.13
CA LYS A 71 -10.47 11.37 -30.95
C LYS A 71 -9.62 11.52 -32.22
N LEU A 72 -8.35 11.12 -32.15
CA LEU A 72 -7.44 11.10 -33.31
C LEU A 72 -7.84 10.00 -34.30
N LEU A 73 -8.14 8.79 -33.81
CA LEU A 73 -8.52 7.65 -34.65
C LEU A 73 -9.92 7.79 -35.26
N THR A 74 -10.86 8.46 -34.58
CA THR A 74 -12.19 8.76 -35.13
C THR A 74 -12.20 9.97 -36.05
N GLY A 75 -11.09 10.71 -36.15
CA GLY A 75 -10.96 11.89 -37.01
C GLY A 75 -11.72 13.12 -36.52
N GLU A 76 -12.23 13.09 -35.28
CA GLU A 76 -12.86 14.26 -34.62
C GLU A 76 -11.86 15.40 -34.41
N VAL A 77 -10.59 15.05 -34.14
CA VAL A 77 -9.49 16.00 -34.05
C VAL A 77 -8.45 15.59 -35.09
N ARG A 78 -8.19 16.50 -36.03
CA ARG A 78 -7.09 16.36 -37.01
C ARG A 78 -5.90 17.16 -36.52
N VAL A 79 -4.75 16.51 -36.46
CA VAL A 79 -3.44 17.10 -36.19
C VAL A 79 -2.68 17.33 -37.48
#